data_AF-A0AAU8HC43-F1
#
_entry.id   AF-A0AAU8HC43-F1
#
_cell.length_a   1.000
_cell.length_b   1.000
_cell.length_c   1.000
_cell.angle_alpha   90.00
_cell.angle_beta   90.00
_cell.angle_gamma   90.00
#
_symmetry.space_group_name_H-M   'P 1'
#
loop_
_entity.id
_entity.type
_entity.pdbx_description
1 polymer ?
#
loop_
_entity_poly.entity_id
_entity_poly.type
_entity_poly.pdbx_seq_one_letter_code
_entity_poly.pdbx_strand_id
1 'polypeptide(L)'
;MSITNTLDPPATIGTMARTVEELERALRDGEWLRPGDVALVLGASKSTVVRMLNADPPEIRYRRKAGTGRHRECHPEDVLTKLAESRRVHGDQ
;
A
#
# COMPACT_ATOMS: atom_id res chain seq x y z
N MET A 1 -38.20 -2.26 22.01
CA MET A 1 -37.03 -1.59 22.62
C MET A 1 -35.80 -2.43 22.29
N SER A 2 -34.74 -1.74 21.87
CA SER A 2 -33.63 -2.20 21.03
C SER A 2 -32.79 -3.35 21.61
N ILE A 3 -32.49 -4.37 20.79
CA ILE A 3 -31.35 -5.26 21.01
C ILE A 3 -30.16 -4.73 20.22
N THR A 4 -29.13 -4.32 20.96
CA THR A 4 -27.87 -3.77 20.46
C THR A 4 -27.12 -4.87 19.72
N ASN A 5 -27.02 -4.77 18.39
CA ASN A 5 -26.25 -5.69 17.56
C ASN A 5 -24.75 -5.36 17.71
N THR A 6 -24.10 -5.92 18.72
CA THR A 6 -22.64 -5.90 18.88
C THR A 6 -22.03 -6.69 17.73
N LEU A 7 -21.57 -6.00 16.69
CA LEU A 7 -20.71 -6.58 15.67
C LEU A 7 -19.34 -6.85 16.31
N ASP A 8 -19.09 -8.11 16.63
CA ASP A 8 -17.78 -8.65 16.94
C ASP A 8 -16.83 -8.39 15.75
N PRO A 9 -15.69 -7.69 15.92
CA PRO A 9 -14.73 -7.55 14.83
C PRO A 9 -13.99 -8.87 14.65
N PRO A 10 -14.00 -9.50 13.46
CA PRO A 10 -13.23 -10.72 13.26
C PRO A 10 -11.72 -10.39 13.27
N ALA A 11 -11.08 -10.62 14.41
CA ALA A 11 -9.64 -10.60 14.56
C ALA A 11 -9.03 -11.92 14.04
N THR A 12 -8.55 -11.87 12.80
CA THR A 12 -7.24 -12.40 12.34
C THR A 12 -6.91 -13.87 12.66
N ILE A 13 -6.95 -14.79 11.68
CA ILE A 13 -5.95 -15.86 11.47
C ILE A 13 -6.08 -16.38 10.01
N GLY A 14 -5.05 -16.14 9.21
CA GLY A 14 -4.95 -16.53 7.81
C GLY A 14 -4.52 -15.34 6.97
N THR A 15 -3.41 -15.47 6.27
CA THR A 15 -2.86 -14.55 5.28
C THR A 15 -3.87 -14.29 4.16
N MET A 16 -4.95 -13.55 4.44
CA MET A 16 -5.81 -13.00 3.41
C MET A 16 -4.94 -11.97 2.71
N ALA A 17 -4.46 -12.32 1.52
CA ALA A 17 -3.86 -11.34 0.63
C ALA A 17 -4.86 -10.17 0.54
N ARG A 18 -4.50 -9.01 1.11
CA ARG A 18 -5.35 -7.82 0.99
C ARG A 18 -5.56 -7.60 -0.50
N THR A 19 -6.81 -7.46 -0.91
CA THR A 19 -7.14 -7.16 -2.30
C THR A 19 -6.55 -5.81 -2.68
N VAL A 20 -6.35 -5.58 -3.98
CA VAL A 20 -5.85 -4.30 -4.48
C VAL A 20 -6.76 -3.15 -4.04
N GLU A 21 -8.08 -3.37 -4.04
CA GLU A 21 -9.08 -2.39 -3.59
C GLU A 21 -8.93 -2.03 -2.09
N GLU A 22 -8.68 -3.02 -1.23
CA GLU A 22 -8.40 -2.77 0.19
C GLU A 22 -7.11 -1.98 0.40
N LEU A 23 -6.08 -2.28 -0.40
CA LEU A 23 -4.81 -1.56 -0.35
C LEU A 23 -4.95 -0.11 -0.85
N GLU A 24 -5.72 0.12 -1.92
CA GLU A 24 -6.04 1.47 -2.37
C GLU A 24 -6.83 2.26 -1.33
N ARG A 25 -7.80 1.61 -0.65
CA ARG A 25 -8.54 2.24 0.44
C ARG A 25 -7.61 2.59 1.61
N ALA A 26 -6.73 1.68 2.00
CA ALA A 26 -5.74 1.93 3.04
C ALA A 26 -4.82 3.12 2.70
N LEU A 27 -4.37 3.21 1.44
CA LEU A 27 -3.59 4.36 0.97
C LEU A 27 -4.37 5.68 1.07
N ARG A 28 -5.66 5.67 0.71
CA ARG A 28 -6.53 6.87 0.84
C ARG A 28 -6.78 7.26 2.30
N ASP A 29 -6.76 6.31 3.22
CA ASP A 29 -6.84 6.55 4.67
C ASP A 29 -5.52 7.08 5.26
N GLY A 30 -4.45 7.13 4.45
CA GLY A 30 -3.12 7.56 4.89
C GLY A 30 -2.30 6.43 5.54
N GLU A 31 -2.70 5.17 5.37
CA GLU A 31 -1.92 4.02 5.84
C GLU A 31 -0.63 3.88 5.03
N TRP A 32 0.49 3.70 5.74
CA TRP A 32 1.78 3.43 5.13
C TRP A 32 1.89 1.95 4.78
N LEU A 33 2.04 1.65 3.50
CA LEU A 33 2.07 0.27 3.00
C LEU A 33 3.48 -0.29 2.83
N ARG A 34 3.60 -1.61 2.81
CA ARG A 34 4.88 -2.27 2.54
C ARG A 34 5.17 -2.30 1.04
N PRO A 35 6.44 -2.39 0.62
CA PRO A 35 6.82 -2.50 -0.79
C PRO A 35 6.16 -3.67 -1.53
N GLY A 36 5.82 -4.76 -0.82
CA GLY A 36 5.10 -5.90 -1.41
C GLY A 36 3.65 -5.56 -1.75
N ASP A 37 2.97 -4.82 -0.88
CA ASP A 37 1.59 -4.40 -1.07
C ASP A 37 1.49 -3.29 -2.14
N VAL A 38 2.43 -2.34 -2.11
CA VAL A 38 2.56 -1.30 -3.14
C VAL A 38 2.82 -1.90 -4.53
N ALA A 39 3.59 -2.99 -4.60
CA ALA A 39 3.83 -3.69 -5.86
C ALA A 39 2.51 -4.23 -6.46
N LEU A 40 1.62 -4.77 -5.62
CA LEU A 40 0.29 -5.21 -6.05
C LEU A 40 -0.56 -4.05 -6.55
N VAL A 41 -0.60 -2.93 -5.82
CA VAL A 41 -1.38 -1.74 -6.19
C VAL A 41 -0.91 -1.13 -7.52
N LEU A 42 0.40 -1.00 -7.70
CA LEU A 42 0.97 -0.44 -8.92
C LEU A 42 1.00 -1.42 -10.10
N GLY A 43 0.61 -2.68 -9.90
CA GLY A 43 0.74 -3.73 -10.92
C GLY A 43 2.20 -4.00 -11.31
N ALA A 44 3.14 -3.77 -10.40
CA ALA A 44 4.58 -3.83 -10.63
C ALA A 44 5.26 -4.96 -9.85
N SER A 45 6.51 -5.27 -10.19
CA SER A 45 7.33 -6.19 -9.39
C SER A 45 7.82 -5.52 -8.10
N LYS A 46 7.93 -6.27 -7.00
CA LYS A 46 8.54 -5.79 -5.74
C LYS A 46 9.93 -5.18 -5.95
N SER A 47 10.74 -5.77 -6.83
CA SER A 47 12.07 -5.25 -7.17
C SER A 47 12.02 -3.87 -7.81
N THR A 48 10.98 -3.59 -8.63
CA THR A 48 10.73 -2.27 -9.21
C THR A 48 10.45 -1.24 -8.12
N VAL A 49 9.54 -1.56 -7.19
CA VAL A 49 9.23 -0.68 -6.05
C VAL A 49 10.49 -0.41 -5.22
N VAL A 50 11.31 -1.42 -4.95
CA VAL A 50 12.58 -1.24 -4.22
C VAL A 50 13.55 -0.33 -4.98
N ARG A 51 13.60 -0.37 -6.32
CA ARG A 51 14.39 0.57 -7.12
C ARG A 51 13.87 2.00 -6.99
N MET A 52 12.56 2.21 -7.05
CA MET A 52 11.94 3.53 -6.85
C MET A 52 12.28 4.13 -5.48
N LEU A 53 12.36 3.29 -4.44
CA LEU A 53 12.79 3.70 -3.10
C LEU A 53 14.29 4.03 -2.98
N ASN A 54 15.12 3.47 -3.87
CA ASN A 54 16.57 3.67 -3.88
C ASN A 54 17.03 4.67 -4.95
N ALA A 55 16.11 5.25 -5.72
CA ALA A 55 16.42 6.30 -6.69
C ALA A 55 16.95 7.57 -5.99
N ASP A 56 17.68 8.41 -6.73
CA ASP A 56 18.20 9.69 -6.24
C ASP A 56 17.80 10.84 -7.19
N PRO A 57 16.81 11.67 -6.83
CA PRO A 57 16.00 11.59 -5.60
C PRO A 57 15.01 10.39 -5.61
N PRO A 58 14.57 9.92 -4.43
CA PRO A 58 13.65 8.78 -4.35
C PRO A 58 12.30 9.13 -4.97
N GLU A 59 11.80 8.27 -5.85
CA GLU A 59 10.51 8.47 -6.52
C GLU A 59 9.32 8.32 -5.59
N ILE A 60 9.49 7.55 -4.50
CA ILE A 60 8.49 7.35 -3.45
C ILE A 60 9.21 7.52 -2.11
N ARG A 61 8.73 8.45 -1.28
CA ARG A 61 9.23 8.62 0.09
C ARG A 61 8.99 7.34 0.88
N TYR A 62 9.93 7.01 1.77
CA TYR A 62 9.79 5.87 2.65
C TYR A 62 10.22 6.18 4.07
N ARG A 63 9.67 5.42 5.02
CA ARG A 63 10.14 5.37 6.40
C ARG A 63 10.61 3.97 6.73
N ARG A 64 11.51 3.86 7.71
CA ARG A 64 11.92 2.57 8.26
C ARG A 64 11.08 2.30 9.50
N LYS A 65 10.44 1.13 9.57
CA LYS A 65 9.69 0.74 10.76
C LYS A 65 10.66 0.51 11.91
N ALA A 66 10.43 1.18 13.04
CA ALA A 66 11.25 1.01 14.24
C ALA A 66 11.13 -0.44 14.76
N GLY A 67 12.26 -1.01 15.20
CA GLY A 67 12.31 -2.34 15.81
C GLY A 67 12.67 -3.50 14.87
N THR A 68 12.48 -3.40 13.55
CA THR A 68 12.86 -4.47 12.61
C THR A 68 14.03 -4.12 11.69
N GLY A 69 14.40 -2.84 11.57
CA GLY A 69 15.58 -2.32 10.86
C GLY A 69 15.63 -2.55 9.34
N ARG A 70 14.88 -3.54 8.83
CA ARG A 70 14.88 -4.02 7.45
C ARG A 70 13.58 -3.73 6.72
N HIS A 71 12.50 -3.40 7.44
CA HIS A 71 11.20 -3.14 6.83
C HIS A 71 11.07 -1.65 6.51
N ARG A 72 10.94 -1.36 5.22
CA ARG A 72 10.60 -0.03 4.71
C ARG A 72 9.10 0.02 4.46
N GLU A 73 8.49 1.16 4.72
CA GLU A 73 7.09 1.45 4.41
C GLU A 73 7.07 2.66 3.47
N CYS A 74 6.24 2.58 2.45
CA CYS A 74 6.09 3.57 1.39
C CYS A 74 5.06 4.62 1.78
N HIS A 75 5.32 5.87 1.40
CA HIS A 75 4.43 6.98 1.67
C HIS A 75 3.14 6.88 0.85
N PRO A 76 1.95 6.99 1.46
CA PRO A 76 0.69 6.76 0.78
C PRO A 76 0.42 7.73 -0.37
N GLU A 77 0.66 9.03 -0.16
CA GLU A 77 0.42 10.05 -1.19
C GLU A 77 1.24 9.81 -2.46
N ASP A 78 2.54 9.54 -2.33
CA ASP A 78 3.42 9.31 -3.48
C ASP A 78 3.03 8.05 -4.25
N VAL A 79 2.58 7.01 -3.54
CA VAL A 79 2.06 5.78 -4.17
C VAL A 79 0.77 6.08 -4.94
N LEU A 80 -0.14 6.88 -4.39
CA LEU A 80 -1.36 7.31 -5.09
C LEU A 80 -1.03 8.17 -6.32
N THR A 81 -0.04 9.07 -6.22
CA THR A 81 0.46 9.83 -7.37
C THR A 81 0.97 8.90 -8.46
N LYS A 82 1.83 7.93 -8.11
CA LYS A 82 2.38 6.95 -9.07
C LYS A 82 1.32 6.05 -9.66
N LEU A 83 0.30 5.67 -8.89
CA LEU A 83 -0.85 4.92 -9.38
C LEU A 83 -1.63 5.74 -10.41
N ALA A 84 -1.89 7.02 -10.12
CA ALA A 84 -2.56 7.92 -11.07
C ALA A 84 -1.73 8.15 -12.33
N GLU A 85 -0.40 8.31 -12.20
CA GLU A 85 0.53 8.40 -13.33
C GLU A 85 0.51 7.12 -14.19
N SER A 86 0.59 5.94 -13.56
CA SER A 86 0.55 4.65 -14.25
C SER A 86 -0.78 4.47 -15.02
N ARG A 87 -1.91 4.79 -14.38
CA ARG A 87 -3.24 4.79 -15.04
C ARG A 87 -3.34 5.80 -16.19
N ARG A 88 -2.62 6.92 -16.11
CA ARG A 88 -2.58 7.92 -17.18
C ARG A 88 -1.74 7.46 -18.36
N VAL A 89 -0.60 6.82 -18.11
CA VAL A 89 0.32 6.34 -19.16
C VAL A 89 -0.22 5.09 -19.84
N HIS A 90 -0.83 4.19 -19.07
CA HIS A 90 -1.48 2.97 -19.57
C HIS A 90 -2.98 3.15 -19.77
N GLY A 91 -3.44 4.39 -20.01
CA GLY A 91 -4.86 4.70 -20.19
C GLY A 91 -5.51 3.83 -21.26
N ASP A 92 -6.20 2.79 -20.77
CA ASP A 92 -7.50 2.28 -21.20
C ASP A 92 -7.88 2.65 -22.64
N GLN A 93 -7.52 1.77 -23.58
CA GLN A 93 -8.25 1.54 -24.83
C GLN A 93 -9.04 0.23 -24.69
#